data_AF-A0A1G7NZK2-F1
#
_entry.id   AF-A0A1G7NZK2-F1
#
_cell.length_a   1.000
_cell.length_b   1.000
_cell.length_c   1.000
_cell.angle_alpha   90.00
_cell.angle_beta   90.00
_cell.angle_gamma   90.00
#
_symmetry.space_group_name_H-M   'P 1'
#
loop_
_entity.id
_entity.type
_entity.pdbx_description
1 polymer ?
#
loop_
_entity_poly.entity_id
_entity_poly.type
_entity_poly.pdbx_seq_one_letter_code
_entity_poly.pdbx_strand_id
1 'polypeptide(L)'
;MKRILSFSLTAVMAFTAYSQSLWTDNFETYSVGNLNTQGGWARDGGGNANWTQVANIDAAHGKSFKLASIAANEGVWHFHSTNWEGRSSANNIFVLEFDYYTGTGGAGGAGVVQIYDVDAGFEQPFEIGWSQDDGYLYIADQLDGEILVDQVTTNTWYHIKAAYDKTTGEVSAQVNGGDVISYFGTPDLNPQEFDVLLSGISTSGFDNIVASATNTSPFLAVSDVTKKSSVSVYPNPATDVVNIKSDKKVESVSIYDAAGKIVKTTAETSINVENFAKGSYIVSIKYADGSKESTKVIKK
;
A
#
# COMPACT_ATOMS: atom_id res chain seq x y z
N MET A 1 17.67 1.84 -62.41
CA MET A 1 16.81 2.34 -61.31
C MET A 1 16.98 1.42 -60.10
N LYS A 2 17.68 1.86 -59.05
CA LYS A 2 17.58 1.27 -57.70
C LYS A 2 17.68 2.44 -56.72
N ARG A 3 16.55 2.82 -56.14
CA ARG A 3 16.46 3.85 -55.09
C ARG A 3 16.85 3.18 -53.78
N ILE A 4 17.91 3.65 -53.14
CA ILE A 4 18.27 3.27 -51.77
C ILE A 4 17.42 4.17 -50.86
N LEU A 5 16.43 3.58 -50.19
CA LEU A 5 15.71 4.24 -49.10
C LEU A 5 16.62 4.25 -47.86
N SER A 6 17.02 5.44 -47.41
CA SER A 6 17.55 5.64 -46.07
C SER A 6 16.40 5.58 -45.06
N PHE A 7 16.37 4.54 -44.23
CA PHE A 7 15.57 4.53 -43.01
C PHE A 7 16.39 5.20 -41.90
N SER A 8 16.04 6.43 -41.54
CA SER A 8 16.50 7.05 -40.30
C SER A 8 15.81 6.34 -39.13
N LEU A 9 16.56 5.47 -38.45
CA LEU A 9 16.16 4.84 -37.22
C LEU A 9 16.21 5.89 -36.10
N THR A 10 15.08 6.54 -35.82
CA THR A 10 14.93 7.33 -34.60
C THR A 10 14.94 6.35 -33.43
N ALA A 11 16.08 6.24 -32.74
CA ALA A 11 16.17 5.53 -31.47
C ALA A 11 15.34 6.30 -30.44
N VAL A 12 14.10 5.88 -30.24
CA VAL A 12 13.35 6.23 -29.02
C VAL A 12 14.04 5.43 -27.90
N MET A 13 14.96 6.07 -27.19
CA MET A 13 15.45 5.54 -25.91
C MET A 13 14.27 5.59 -24.95
N ALA A 14 13.53 4.49 -24.84
CA ALA A 14 12.70 4.26 -23.67
C ALA A 14 13.65 4.17 -22.47
N PHE A 15 13.63 5.18 -21.60
CA PHE A 15 14.27 5.08 -20.30
C PHE A 15 13.57 3.94 -19.55
N THR A 16 14.17 2.75 -19.53
CA THR A 16 13.80 1.73 -18.56
C THR A 16 14.25 2.26 -17.21
N ALA A 17 13.31 2.71 -16.38
CA ALA A 17 13.60 3.08 -15.00
C ALA A 17 14.17 1.85 -14.28
N TYR A 18 15.41 1.96 -13.82
CA TYR A 18 16.01 0.93 -12.98
C TYR A 18 15.47 1.11 -11.56
N SER A 19 14.58 0.22 -11.11
CA SER A 19 14.27 0.13 -9.68
C SER A 19 15.49 -0.44 -8.94
N GLN A 20 15.92 0.22 -7.87
CA GLN A 20 16.99 -0.26 -7.00
C GLN A 20 16.42 -1.31 -6.05
N SER A 21 16.90 -2.55 -6.14
CA SER A 21 16.57 -3.59 -5.16
C SER A 21 17.12 -3.21 -3.77
N LEU A 22 16.28 -3.35 -2.74
CA LEU A 22 16.63 -3.10 -1.34
C LEU A 22 16.63 -4.39 -0.51
N TRP A 23 15.62 -5.23 -0.70
CA TRP A 23 15.48 -6.50 -0.01
C TRP A 23 14.64 -7.48 -0.83
N THR A 24 14.95 -8.77 -0.73
CA THR A 24 14.16 -9.85 -1.34
C THR A 24 14.14 -11.06 -0.42
N ASP A 25 13.01 -11.76 -0.34
CA ASP A 25 12.89 -13.02 0.38
C ASP A 25 11.89 -13.95 -0.31
N ASN A 26 12.30 -15.18 -0.60
CA ASN A 26 11.46 -16.23 -1.17
C ASN A 26 11.45 -17.50 -0.30
N PHE A 27 11.98 -17.42 0.92
CA PHE A 27 11.99 -18.48 1.94
C PHE A 27 12.65 -19.82 1.55
N GLU A 28 13.15 -20.00 0.33
CA GLU A 28 13.65 -21.28 -0.17
C GLU A 28 14.88 -21.79 0.60
N THR A 29 15.69 -20.87 1.12
CA THR A 29 16.89 -21.20 1.91
C THR A 29 16.58 -21.55 3.36
N TYR A 30 15.33 -21.42 3.80
CA TYR A 30 14.94 -21.54 5.20
C TYR A 30 14.64 -22.99 5.57
N SER A 31 14.76 -23.31 6.86
CA SER A 31 14.33 -24.60 7.40
C SER A 31 12.81 -24.60 7.60
N VAL A 32 12.15 -25.69 7.20
CA VAL A 32 10.71 -25.89 7.45
C VAL A 32 10.46 -25.97 8.96
N GLY A 33 9.39 -25.31 9.42
CA GLY A 33 9.08 -25.16 10.85
C GLY A 33 8.94 -23.68 11.20
N ASN A 34 9.13 -23.33 12.48
CA ASN A 34 8.87 -21.96 12.95
C ASN A 34 9.82 -20.94 12.28
N LEU A 35 9.28 -19.81 11.79
CA LEU A 35 10.06 -18.75 11.16
C LEU A 35 11.06 -18.15 12.17
N ASN A 36 10.58 -17.74 13.34
CA ASN A 36 11.37 -17.15 14.42
C ASN A 36 12.29 -16.03 13.89
N THR A 37 13.61 -16.27 13.90
CA THR A 37 14.63 -15.30 13.51
C THR A 37 15.43 -15.73 12.28
N GLN A 38 14.90 -16.63 11.46
CA GLN A 38 15.58 -17.07 10.25
C GLN A 38 15.74 -15.89 9.26
N GLY A 39 16.88 -15.83 8.57
CA GLY A 39 17.12 -14.88 7.47
C GLY A 39 16.94 -13.39 7.79
N GLY A 40 17.14 -12.99 9.05
CA GLY A 40 17.07 -11.58 9.47
C GLY A 40 15.69 -11.15 9.99
N TRP A 41 14.69 -12.03 9.95
CA TRP A 41 13.42 -11.79 10.59
C TRP A 41 13.59 -11.64 12.11
N ALA A 42 12.76 -10.81 12.69
CA ALA A 42 12.59 -10.72 14.13
C ALA A 42 11.13 -11.00 14.48
N ARG A 43 10.87 -11.21 15.77
CA ARG A 43 9.58 -11.61 16.29
C ARG A 43 9.27 -10.85 17.56
N ASP A 44 8.05 -10.31 17.64
CA ASP A 44 7.52 -9.69 18.85
C ASP A 44 6.06 -10.15 19.13
N GLY A 45 5.62 -10.00 20.37
CA GLY A 45 4.29 -10.40 20.84
C GLY A 45 4.20 -11.78 21.50
N GLY A 46 3.03 -12.04 22.09
CA GLY A 46 2.80 -13.14 23.04
C GLY A 46 2.27 -14.45 22.45
N GLY A 47 1.87 -14.49 21.18
CA GLY A 47 1.26 -15.69 20.58
C GLY A 47 2.21 -16.90 20.44
N ASN A 48 1.70 -18.04 19.93
CA ASN A 48 2.50 -19.26 19.80
C ASN A 48 3.45 -19.20 18.59
N ALA A 49 4.71 -19.63 18.75
CA ALA A 49 5.68 -19.67 17.65
C ALA A 49 5.27 -20.60 16.49
N ASN A 50 4.46 -21.62 16.76
CA ASN A 50 3.95 -22.53 15.73
C ASN A 50 2.88 -21.91 14.84
N TRP A 51 2.40 -20.70 15.14
CA TRP A 51 1.46 -19.99 14.27
C TRP A 51 2.12 -19.36 13.05
N THR A 52 3.45 -19.26 13.05
CA THR A 52 4.24 -18.54 12.05
C THR A 52 5.37 -19.45 11.58
N GLN A 53 5.21 -20.05 10.41
CA GLN A 53 6.05 -21.15 9.95
C GLN A 53 6.53 -20.94 8.52
N VAL A 54 7.75 -21.39 8.23
CA VAL A 54 8.16 -21.70 6.87
C VAL A 54 7.59 -23.07 6.52
N ALA A 55 6.76 -23.14 5.49
CA ALA A 55 6.12 -24.37 5.05
C ALA A 55 5.79 -24.33 3.57
N ASN A 56 5.62 -25.50 2.96
CA ASN A 56 5.08 -25.61 1.61
C ASN A 56 3.55 -25.48 1.65
N ILE A 57 3.03 -24.34 1.21
CA ILE A 57 1.58 -24.11 1.11
C ILE A 57 1.02 -24.88 -0.09
N ASP A 58 1.70 -24.80 -1.24
CA ASP A 58 1.44 -25.63 -2.41
C ASP A 58 2.73 -25.94 -3.19
N ALA A 59 2.59 -26.72 -4.26
CA ALA A 59 3.73 -27.16 -5.06
C ALA A 59 4.28 -26.09 -6.02
N ALA A 60 3.49 -25.07 -6.35
CA ALA A 60 3.88 -24.03 -7.31
C ALA A 60 4.74 -22.95 -6.65
N HIS A 61 4.54 -22.67 -5.37
CA HIS A 61 5.24 -21.60 -4.64
C HIS A 61 6.43 -22.10 -3.82
N GLY A 62 6.55 -23.40 -3.55
CA GLY A 62 7.68 -23.92 -2.81
C GLY A 62 7.55 -23.64 -1.31
N LYS A 63 8.60 -23.18 -0.64
CA LYS A 63 8.55 -22.79 0.77
C LYS A 63 8.06 -21.36 0.87
N SER A 64 7.08 -21.12 1.73
CA SER A 64 6.49 -19.80 1.93
C SER A 64 6.36 -19.50 3.42
N PHE A 65 6.15 -18.23 3.77
CA PHE A 65 5.79 -17.84 5.12
C PHE A 65 4.31 -18.13 5.36
N LYS A 66 4.01 -19.24 6.01
CA LYS A 66 2.67 -19.65 6.42
C LYS A 66 2.28 -19.10 7.78
N LEU A 67 1.05 -18.62 7.83
CA LEU A 67 0.37 -18.09 8.99
C LEU A 67 -0.82 -18.98 9.38
N ALA A 68 -0.98 -19.32 10.66
CA ALA A 68 -2.17 -20.01 11.18
C ALA A 68 -2.32 -19.83 12.69
N SER A 69 -3.30 -19.03 13.13
CA SER A 69 -3.70 -18.88 14.54
C SER A 69 -5.17 -19.26 14.74
N ILE A 70 -5.49 -19.79 15.92
CA ILE A 70 -6.87 -20.05 16.35
C ILE A 70 -7.30 -19.15 17.53
N ALA A 71 -6.46 -18.18 17.90
CA ALA A 71 -6.71 -17.29 19.03
C ALA A 71 -7.15 -15.91 18.53
N ALA A 72 -8.39 -15.52 18.85
CA ALA A 72 -8.97 -14.25 18.44
C ALA A 72 -8.37 -13.00 19.14
N ASN A 73 -7.63 -13.19 20.23
CA ASN A 73 -7.12 -12.09 21.09
C ASN A 73 -5.60 -12.14 21.33
N GLU A 74 -4.88 -13.00 20.61
CA GLU A 74 -3.43 -13.11 20.72
C GLU A 74 -2.81 -12.95 19.33
N GLY A 75 -1.88 -11.99 19.23
CA GLY A 75 -1.17 -11.71 18.00
C GLY A 75 0.31 -12.00 18.08
N VAL A 76 0.91 -12.14 16.90
CA VAL A 76 2.36 -12.25 16.72
C VAL A 76 2.75 -11.32 15.58
N TRP A 77 3.81 -10.54 15.82
CA TRP A 77 4.49 -9.74 14.82
C TRP A 77 5.74 -10.47 14.36
N HIS A 78 5.95 -10.50 13.06
CA HIS A 78 7.28 -10.72 12.50
C HIS A 78 7.66 -9.51 11.68
N PHE A 79 8.90 -9.06 11.82
CA PHE A 79 9.35 -7.86 11.13
C PHE A 79 10.75 -8.05 10.54
N HIS A 80 11.01 -7.32 9.47
CA HIS A 80 12.28 -7.31 8.76
C HIS A 80 12.54 -5.90 8.22
N SER A 81 13.79 -5.44 8.24
CA SER A 81 14.13 -4.16 7.62
C SER A 81 13.90 -4.20 6.10
N THR A 82 13.31 -3.16 5.55
CA THR A 82 13.18 -2.98 4.09
C THR A 82 14.50 -2.53 3.45
N ASN A 83 15.50 -2.17 4.26
CA ASN A 83 16.75 -1.52 3.84
C ASN A 83 16.53 -0.15 3.13
N TRP A 84 15.45 0.56 3.45
CA TRP A 84 15.09 1.86 2.85
C TRP A 84 16.21 2.91 2.91
N GLU A 85 16.97 2.97 3.99
CA GLU A 85 18.09 3.91 4.14
C GLU A 85 19.25 3.63 3.15
N GLY A 86 19.31 2.43 2.56
CA GLY A 86 20.29 2.04 1.55
C GLY A 86 19.97 2.52 0.12
N ARG A 87 18.80 3.16 -0.08
CA ARG A 87 18.40 3.66 -1.41
C ARG A 87 19.25 4.85 -1.86
N SER A 88 19.30 5.05 -3.18
CA SER A 88 19.81 6.28 -3.77
C SER A 88 18.90 7.45 -3.36
N SER A 89 19.46 8.59 -2.96
CA SER A 89 18.70 9.74 -2.44
C SER A 89 17.71 10.35 -3.44
N ALA A 90 17.81 10.02 -4.73
CA ALA A 90 16.86 10.43 -5.76
C ALA A 90 15.61 9.52 -5.82
N ASN A 91 15.68 8.31 -5.26
CA ASN A 91 14.61 7.32 -5.30
C ASN A 91 13.67 7.55 -4.10
N ASN A 92 12.62 8.34 -4.31
CA ASN A 92 11.64 8.68 -3.29
C ASN A 92 10.40 7.80 -3.31
N ILE A 93 10.32 6.84 -4.24
CA ILE A 93 9.18 5.93 -4.35
C ILE A 93 9.63 4.56 -3.84
N PHE A 94 9.05 4.13 -2.73
CA PHE A 94 9.16 2.76 -2.25
C PHE A 94 8.22 1.85 -3.03
N VAL A 95 8.67 0.64 -3.35
CA VAL A 95 7.88 -0.35 -4.08
C VAL A 95 8.00 -1.68 -3.37
N LEU A 96 6.85 -2.28 -3.06
CA LEU A 96 6.71 -3.60 -2.47
C LEU A 96 5.99 -4.52 -3.45
N GLU A 97 6.58 -5.66 -3.76
CA GLU A 97 5.97 -6.74 -4.52
C GLU A 97 6.01 -8.02 -3.68
N PHE A 98 4.92 -8.76 -3.62
CA PHE A 98 4.84 -10.04 -2.91
C PHE A 98 3.60 -10.83 -3.34
N ASP A 99 3.62 -12.13 -3.06
CA ASP A 99 2.46 -13.00 -3.24
C ASP A 99 1.74 -13.17 -1.88
N TYR A 100 0.43 -12.95 -1.88
CA TYR A 100 -0.45 -13.10 -0.71
C TYR A 100 -1.37 -14.32 -0.89
N TYR A 101 -1.30 -15.28 0.03
CA TYR A 101 -2.22 -16.42 0.08
C TYR A 101 -3.36 -16.18 1.08
N THR A 102 -4.59 -16.27 0.58
CA THR A 102 -5.79 -16.01 1.38
C THR A 102 -6.19 -17.18 2.27
N GLY A 103 -5.87 -18.43 1.96
CA GLY A 103 -6.30 -19.56 2.81
C GLY A 103 -7.82 -19.67 2.97
N THR A 104 -8.30 -20.42 3.97
CA THR A 104 -9.65 -21.04 3.93
C THR A 104 -10.84 -20.12 4.24
N GLY A 105 -10.62 -18.89 4.69
CA GLY A 105 -11.65 -18.02 5.24
C GLY A 105 -12.03 -18.41 6.67
N GLY A 106 -12.58 -17.45 7.43
CA GLY A 106 -12.97 -17.64 8.83
C GLY A 106 -13.20 -16.32 9.55
N ALA A 107 -14.01 -16.35 10.62
CA ALA A 107 -14.41 -15.13 11.32
C ALA A 107 -13.28 -14.51 12.15
N GLY A 108 -13.14 -13.18 12.07
CA GLY A 108 -12.47 -12.33 13.07
C GLY A 108 -10.93 -12.32 13.09
N GLY A 109 -10.27 -12.82 12.04
CA GLY A 109 -8.81 -12.86 11.96
C GLY A 109 -8.19 -11.97 10.88
N ALA A 110 -6.98 -11.47 11.12
CA ALA A 110 -6.20 -10.67 10.19
C ALA A 110 -4.80 -11.26 9.98
N GLY A 111 -4.42 -11.44 8.71
CA GLY A 111 -3.03 -11.56 8.26
C GLY A 111 -2.71 -10.30 7.47
N VAL A 112 -1.91 -9.40 8.05
CA VAL A 112 -1.69 -8.06 7.49
C VAL A 112 -0.21 -7.86 7.26
N VAL A 113 0.13 -7.35 6.07
CA VAL A 113 1.45 -6.78 5.78
C VAL A 113 1.40 -5.30 6.10
N GLN A 114 2.28 -4.82 6.96
CA GLN A 114 2.35 -3.42 7.35
C GLN A 114 3.73 -2.88 6.99
N ILE A 115 3.77 -1.65 6.50
CA ILE A 115 5.02 -0.91 6.32
C ILE A 115 5.06 0.18 7.38
N TYR A 116 6.18 0.33 8.07
CA TYR A 116 6.34 1.32 9.14
C TYR A 116 7.50 2.28 8.92
N ASP A 117 7.28 3.52 9.33
CA ASP A 117 8.33 4.45 9.75
C ASP A 117 8.49 4.34 11.28
N VAL A 118 9.53 3.62 11.69
CA VAL A 118 9.81 3.36 13.11
C VAL A 118 10.34 4.60 13.83
N ASP A 119 10.93 5.55 13.09
CA ASP A 119 11.43 6.81 13.62
C ASP A 119 10.32 7.86 13.79
N ALA A 120 9.22 7.72 13.05
CA ALA A 120 8.03 8.57 13.14
C ALA A 120 6.98 8.10 14.15
N GLY A 121 7.35 7.23 15.11
CA GLY A 121 6.41 6.71 16.10
C GLY A 121 5.49 5.61 15.57
N PHE A 122 6.00 4.80 14.63
CA PHE A 122 5.27 3.71 13.97
C PHE A 122 4.11 4.20 13.09
N GLU A 123 4.29 5.34 12.43
CA GLU A 123 3.39 5.78 11.37
C GLU A 123 3.53 4.86 10.16
N GLN A 124 2.41 4.58 9.49
CA GLN A 124 2.35 3.61 8.41
C GLN A 124 2.20 4.29 7.06
N PRO A 125 3.15 4.14 6.13
CA PRO A 125 2.93 4.52 4.73
C PRO A 125 1.74 3.79 4.10
N PHE A 126 1.60 2.48 4.39
CA PHE A 126 0.42 1.69 4.07
C PHE A 126 0.47 0.32 4.77
N GLU A 127 -0.68 -0.32 4.87
CA GLU A 127 -0.86 -1.74 5.16
C GLU A 127 -1.70 -2.42 4.08
N ILE A 128 -1.50 -3.71 3.89
CA ILE A 128 -2.25 -4.57 2.97
C ILE A 128 -2.76 -5.77 3.75
N GLY A 129 -4.07 -5.95 3.75
CA GLY A 129 -4.72 -6.99 4.53
C GLY A 129 -5.89 -7.61 3.81
N TRP A 130 -6.32 -8.75 4.34
CA TRP A 130 -7.54 -9.42 3.94
C TRP A 130 -8.56 -9.33 5.08
N SER A 131 -9.65 -8.59 4.85
CA SER A 131 -10.81 -8.60 5.75
C SER A 131 -11.61 -9.87 5.46
N GLN A 132 -11.48 -10.88 6.32
CA GLN A 132 -12.21 -12.15 6.15
C GLN A 132 -13.71 -12.01 6.36
N ASP A 133 -14.12 -11.13 7.28
CA ASP A 133 -15.53 -10.92 7.61
C ASP A 133 -16.25 -10.20 6.47
N ASP A 134 -15.57 -9.25 5.83
CA ASP A 134 -16.15 -8.46 4.73
C ASP A 134 -15.85 -9.07 3.34
N GLY A 135 -14.87 -9.97 3.24
CA GLY A 135 -14.53 -10.68 2.01
C GLY A 135 -13.74 -9.88 0.98
N TYR A 136 -12.94 -8.89 1.39
CA TYR A 136 -12.11 -8.08 0.48
C TYR A 136 -10.62 -8.02 0.87
N LEU A 137 -9.75 -7.87 -0.12
CA LEU A 137 -8.37 -7.42 0.07
C LEU A 137 -8.36 -5.89 0.00
N TYR A 138 -7.59 -5.26 0.88
CA TYR A 138 -7.50 -3.81 0.94
C TYR A 138 -6.05 -3.35 1.03
N ILE A 139 -5.86 -2.08 0.69
CA ILE A 139 -4.68 -1.30 1.04
C ILE A 139 -5.14 -0.04 1.75
N ALA A 140 -4.54 0.31 2.88
CA ALA A 140 -4.97 1.46 3.68
C ALA A 140 -3.81 2.06 4.47
N ASP A 141 -4.00 3.27 4.96
CA ASP A 141 -3.16 3.89 5.97
C ASP A 141 -4.05 4.52 7.07
N GLN A 142 -3.47 5.38 7.93
CA GLN A 142 -4.22 6.07 8.97
C GLN A 142 -5.26 7.07 8.42
N LEU A 143 -5.11 7.52 7.17
CA LEU A 143 -5.93 8.57 6.57
C LEU A 143 -7.04 8.01 5.67
N ASP A 144 -6.72 7.01 4.86
CA ASP A 144 -7.59 6.51 3.80
C ASP A 144 -7.30 5.05 3.43
N GLY A 145 -8.06 4.49 2.50
CA GLY A 145 -7.80 3.17 1.96
C GLY A 145 -8.73 2.81 0.81
N GLU A 146 -8.32 1.80 0.06
CA GLU A 146 -9.00 1.30 -1.12
C GLU A 146 -9.14 -0.22 -1.09
N ILE A 147 -10.21 -0.70 -1.71
CA ILE A 147 -10.41 -2.14 -1.95
C ILE A 147 -9.58 -2.55 -3.16
N LEU A 148 -8.64 -3.47 -2.94
CA LEU A 148 -7.82 -4.10 -3.97
C LEU A 148 -8.60 -5.16 -4.75
N VAL A 149 -9.31 -6.02 -4.02
CA VAL A 149 -10.11 -7.11 -4.58
C VAL A 149 -11.38 -7.22 -3.77
N ASP A 150 -12.53 -6.98 -4.40
CA ASP A 150 -13.84 -7.32 -3.84
C ASP A 150 -14.13 -8.81 -4.09
N GLN A 151 -14.89 -9.44 -3.18
CA GLN A 151 -15.25 -10.86 -3.25
C GLN A 151 -14.03 -11.78 -3.44
N VAL A 152 -13.09 -11.69 -2.50
CA VAL A 152 -11.87 -12.49 -2.48
C VAL A 152 -12.18 -13.98 -2.57
N THR A 153 -11.45 -14.67 -3.45
CA THR A 153 -11.48 -16.13 -3.52
C THR A 153 -10.56 -16.68 -2.44
N THR A 154 -11.09 -17.57 -1.61
CA THR A 154 -10.32 -18.28 -0.58
C THR A 154 -9.35 -19.26 -1.21
N ASN A 155 -8.28 -19.61 -0.49
CA ASN A 155 -7.22 -20.52 -0.92
C ASN A 155 -6.60 -20.11 -2.25
N THR A 156 -6.44 -18.81 -2.45
CA THR A 156 -5.95 -18.23 -3.71
C THR A 156 -4.75 -17.34 -3.42
N TRP A 157 -3.77 -17.41 -4.32
CA TRP A 157 -2.63 -16.50 -4.34
C TRP A 157 -2.96 -15.27 -5.18
N TYR A 158 -2.63 -14.11 -4.62
CA TYR A 158 -2.71 -12.81 -5.28
C TYR A 158 -1.32 -12.20 -5.32
N HIS A 159 -0.83 -11.87 -6.51
CA HIS A 159 0.38 -11.09 -6.66
C HIS A 159 0.05 -9.62 -6.45
N ILE A 160 0.62 -9.00 -5.43
CA ILE A 160 0.34 -7.61 -5.06
C ILE A 160 1.60 -6.78 -5.27
N LYS A 161 1.44 -5.68 -6.00
CA LYS A 161 2.45 -4.64 -6.17
C LYS A 161 1.91 -3.33 -5.61
N ALA A 162 2.58 -2.78 -4.60
CA ALA A 162 2.24 -1.49 -4.00
C ALA A 162 3.42 -0.52 -4.09
N ALA A 163 3.13 0.76 -4.15
CA ALA A 163 4.13 1.82 -4.15
C ALA A 163 3.69 2.99 -3.29
N TYR A 164 4.65 3.62 -2.64
CA TYR A 164 4.47 4.83 -1.84
C TYR A 164 5.48 5.89 -2.27
N ASP A 165 4.98 7.03 -2.76
CA ASP A 165 5.82 8.20 -3.04
C ASP A 165 5.92 9.07 -1.78
N LYS A 166 7.08 9.00 -1.13
CA LYS A 166 7.39 9.79 0.07
C LYS A 166 7.19 11.29 -0.14
N THR A 167 7.41 11.79 -1.35
CA THR A 167 7.32 13.23 -1.64
C THR A 167 5.88 13.73 -1.63
N THR A 168 4.96 12.91 -2.15
CA THR A 168 3.57 13.32 -2.40
C THR A 168 2.58 12.73 -1.42
N GLY A 169 2.93 11.62 -0.77
CA GLY A 169 2.04 10.78 0.02
C GLY A 169 1.19 9.84 -0.83
N GLU A 170 1.41 9.78 -2.15
CA GLU A 170 0.62 8.90 -3.02
C GLU A 170 0.94 7.43 -2.70
N VAL A 171 -0.11 6.68 -2.38
CA VAL A 171 -0.08 5.23 -2.29
C VAL A 171 -0.80 4.69 -3.52
N SER A 172 -0.16 3.78 -4.24
CA SER A 172 -0.73 3.13 -5.42
C SER A 172 -0.50 1.63 -5.37
N ALA A 173 -1.45 0.85 -5.87
CA ALA A 173 -1.36 -0.59 -5.83
C ALA A 173 -2.04 -1.24 -7.04
N GLN A 174 -1.58 -2.45 -7.36
CA GLN A 174 -2.07 -3.28 -8.44
C GLN A 174 -2.06 -4.74 -7.98
N VAL A 175 -3.11 -5.48 -8.34
CA VAL A 175 -3.21 -6.92 -8.08
C VAL A 175 -3.22 -7.69 -9.38
N ASN A 176 -2.41 -8.75 -9.47
CA ASN A 176 -2.31 -9.64 -10.64
C ASN A 176 -2.10 -8.90 -11.97
N GLY A 177 -1.41 -7.76 -11.96
CA GLY A 177 -1.20 -6.92 -13.15
C GLY A 177 -2.46 -6.23 -13.69
N GLY A 178 -3.54 -6.15 -12.89
CA GLY A 178 -4.82 -5.52 -13.23
C GLY A 178 -4.79 -3.99 -13.21
N ASP A 179 -5.90 -3.35 -12.87
CA ASP A 179 -5.95 -1.88 -12.78
C ASP A 179 -5.14 -1.36 -11.59
N VAL A 180 -4.54 -0.18 -11.77
CA VAL A 180 -3.86 0.54 -10.68
C VAL A 180 -4.91 1.34 -9.92
N ILE A 181 -4.96 1.15 -8.61
CA ILE A 181 -5.74 1.98 -7.69
C ILE A 181 -4.79 2.87 -6.90
N SER A 182 -5.26 4.05 -6.49
CA SER A 182 -4.43 5.02 -5.78
C SER A 182 -5.25 5.86 -4.81
N TYR A 183 -4.64 6.23 -3.68
CA TYR A 183 -5.13 7.23 -2.73
C TYR A 183 -3.95 8.05 -2.20
N PHE A 184 -4.23 9.12 -1.44
CA PHE A 184 -3.18 9.92 -0.82
C PHE A 184 -3.17 9.73 0.71
N GLY A 185 -2.06 9.18 1.18
CA GLY A 185 -1.73 9.04 2.58
C GLY A 185 -0.84 10.16 3.12
N THR A 186 -0.22 9.90 4.28
CA THR A 186 0.71 10.85 4.92
C THR A 186 2.03 10.92 4.14
N PRO A 187 2.48 12.09 3.66
CA PRO A 187 3.79 12.24 3.00
C PRO A 187 4.93 12.26 4.02
N ASP A 188 6.16 12.20 3.52
CA ASP A 188 7.42 12.27 4.26
C ASP A 188 7.69 11.14 5.28
N LEU A 189 7.04 9.99 5.12
CA LEU A 189 7.33 8.78 5.90
C LEU A 189 8.46 7.93 5.27
N ASN A 190 9.29 7.31 6.10
CA ASN A 190 10.34 6.39 5.70
C ASN A 190 9.83 4.94 5.89
N PRO A 191 9.57 4.18 4.81
CA PRO A 191 9.13 2.77 4.90
C PRO A 191 10.30 1.85 5.30
N GLN A 192 10.72 1.90 6.56
CA GLN A 192 11.93 1.26 7.08
C GLN A 192 11.75 -0.21 7.46
N GLU A 193 10.53 -0.59 7.81
CA GLU A 193 10.21 -1.92 8.33
C GLU A 193 9.05 -2.56 7.56
N PHE A 194 9.20 -3.85 7.25
CA PHE A 194 8.16 -4.71 6.73
C PHE A 194 7.71 -5.62 7.87
N ASP A 195 6.42 -5.54 8.18
CA ASP A 195 5.80 -6.24 9.29
C ASP A 195 4.73 -7.19 8.78
N VAL A 196 4.62 -8.31 9.47
CA VAL A 196 3.53 -9.25 9.35
C VAL A 196 2.85 -9.34 10.70
N LEU A 197 1.62 -8.83 10.77
CA LEU A 197 0.73 -9.02 11.90
C LEU A 197 -0.18 -10.22 11.64
N LEU A 198 -0.18 -11.13 12.59
CA LEU A 198 -1.12 -12.24 12.70
C LEU A 198 -2.03 -12.05 13.91
N SER A 199 -3.35 -12.16 13.73
CA SER A 199 -4.32 -12.35 14.82
C SER A 199 -5.51 -13.16 14.33
N GLY A 200 -5.95 -14.21 15.05
CA GLY A 200 -7.23 -14.89 14.79
C GLY A 200 -7.47 -15.56 13.42
N ILE A 201 -6.47 -15.65 12.53
CA ILE A 201 -6.64 -16.17 11.15
C ILE A 201 -6.32 -17.66 11.02
N SER A 202 -7.29 -18.43 10.51
CA SER A 202 -7.17 -19.89 10.33
C SER A 202 -5.98 -20.30 9.47
N THR A 203 -5.80 -19.66 8.30
CA THR A 203 -4.62 -19.86 7.45
C THR A 203 -4.44 -18.67 6.51
N SER A 204 -3.20 -18.24 6.32
CA SER A 204 -2.76 -17.32 5.27
C SER A 204 -1.27 -17.58 4.97
N GLY A 205 -0.69 -16.87 4.01
CA GLY A 205 0.74 -16.89 3.82
C GLY A 205 1.26 -15.86 2.85
N PHE A 206 2.58 -15.72 2.81
CA PHE A 206 3.29 -14.78 1.96
C PHE A 206 4.49 -15.44 1.30
N ASP A 207 4.80 -14.98 0.10
CA ASP A 207 5.97 -15.44 -0.64
C ASP A 207 6.51 -14.35 -1.58
N ASN A 208 7.69 -14.59 -2.15
CA ASN A 208 8.31 -13.79 -3.20
C ASN A 208 8.34 -12.28 -2.90
N ILE A 209 8.74 -11.94 -1.67
CA ILE A 209 8.82 -10.55 -1.21
C ILE A 209 9.97 -9.84 -1.91
N VAL A 210 9.70 -8.66 -2.44
CA VAL A 210 10.66 -7.76 -3.07
C VAL A 210 10.36 -6.33 -2.61
N ALA A 211 11.29 -5.73 -1.87
CA ALA A 211 11.30 -4.31 -1.58
C ALA A 211 12.33 -3.61 -2.49
N SER A 212 11.92 -2.52 -3.11
CA SER A 212 12.77 -1.73 -3.99
C SER A 212 12.46 -0.24 -3.91
N ALA A 213 13.33 0.59 -4.51
CA ALA A 213 13.16 2.03 -4.56
C ALA A 213 13.40 2.58 -5.97
N THR A 214 12.57 3.52 -6.40
CA THR A 214 12.64 4.16 -7.71
C THR A 214 12.33 5.66 -7.62
N ASN A 215 12.58 6.40 -8.69
CA ASN A 215 12.26 7.82 -8.83
C ASN A 215 11.19 8.10 -9.90
N THR A 216 10.61 7.06 -10.48
CA THR A 216 9.52 7.13 -11.45
C THR A 216 8.44 6.12 -11.10
N SER A 217 7.19 6.36 -11.52
CA SER A 217 6.08 5.43 -11.28
C SER A 217 6.47 3.99 -11.68
N PRO A 218 6.28 3.00 -10.79
CA PRO A 218 6.65 1.60 -11.03
C PRO A 218 5.56 0.83 -11.79
N PHE A 219 4.43 1.48 -12.09
CA PHE A 219 3.36 0.92 -12.89
C PHE A 219 3.52 1.36 -14.35
N LEU A 220 3.37 0.43 -15.28
CA LEU A 220 3.34 0.76 -16.70
C LEU A 220 2.14 1.70 -16.95
N ALA A 221 2.31 2.66 -17.84
CA ALA A 221 1.24 3.57 -18.25
C ALA A 221 0.10 2.79 -18.90
N VAL A 222 -0.83 2.29 -18.08
CA VAL A 222 -2.15 1.90 -18.52
C VAL A 222 -2.85 3.21 -18.82
N SER A 223 -2.97 3.53 -20.11
CA SER A 223 -3.63 4.72 -20.65
C SER A 223 -4.80 5.19 -19.77
N ASP A 224 -4.60 6.25 -18.97
CA ASP A 224 -5.58 7.07 -18.24
C ASP A 224 -6.99 6.47 -18.02
N VAL A 225 -7.07 5.21 -17.58
CA VAL A 225 -8.28 4.70 -16.91
C VAL A 225 -8.01 4.79 -15.42
N THR A 226 -7.56 5.96 -14.97
CA THR A 226 -7.88 6.39 -13.62
C THR A 226 -9.39 6.25 -13.50
N LYS A 227 -9.84 5.33 -12.64
CA LYS A 227 -11.19 5.29 -12.11
C LYS A 227 -11.61 6.75 -11.93
N LYS A 228 -12.61 7.19 -12.71
CA LYS A 228 -12.98 8.61 -12.77
C LYS A 228 -13.33 9.02 -11.34
N SER A 229 -12.44 9.79 -10.70
CA SER A 229 -12.59 10.19 -9.31
C SER A 229 -14.01 10.73 -9.12
N SER A 230 -14.73 10.16 -8.17
CA SER A 230 -16.13 10.54 -7.94
C SER A 230 -16.22 11.90 -7.26
N VAL A 231 -15.06 12.45 -6.88
CA VAL A 231 -14.88 13.77 -6.27
C VAL A 231 -14.04 14.69 -7.14
N SER A 232 -14.35 15.98 -7.06
CA SER A 232 -13.55 17.06 -7.62
C SER A 232 -13.50 18.21 -6.64
N VAL A 233 -12.34 18.85 -6.52
CA VAL A 233 -12.11 19.89 -5.51
C VAL A 233 -11.63 21.18 -6.17
N TYR A 234 -12.29 22.29 -5.87
CA TYR A 234 -12.05 23.57 -6.53
C TYR A 234 -12.36 24.81 -5.67
N PRO A 235 -11.67 25.95 -5.91
CA PRO A 235 -10.48 26.06 -6.75
C PRO A 235 -9.29 25.30 -6.13
N ASN A 236 -8.42 24.76 -6.98
CA ASN A 236 -7.14 24.20 -6.58
C ASN A 236 -6.07 24.73 -7.55
N PRO A 237 -5.13 25.60 -7.12
CA PRO A 237 -4.90 26.05 -5.75
C PRO A 237 -5.98 26.99 -5.17
N ALA A 238 -6.25 26.88 -3.87
CA ALA A 238 -7.25 27.65 -3.13
C ALA A 238 -6.67 28.85 -2.37
N THR A 239 -7.47 29.92 -2.20
CA THR A 239 -7.14 31.07 -1.33
C THR A 239 -7.94 31.03 -0.03
N ASP A 240 -9.27 31.06 -0.10
CA ASP A 240 -10.11 31.31 1.08
C ASP A 240 -11.09 30.17 1.34
N VAL A 241 -11.62 29.58 0.28
CA VAL A 241 -12.61 28.50 0.32
C VAL A 241 -12.22 27.40 -0.65
N VAL A 242 -12.39 26.16 -0.22
CA VAL A 242 -12.29 24.93 -1.02
C VAL A 242 -13.68 24.33 -1.11
N ASN A 243 -14.14 24.00 -2.32
CA ASN A 243 -15.42 23.34 -2.55
C ASN A 243 -15.20 21.92 -3.05
N ILE A 244 -16.01 21.00 -2.55
CA ILE A 244 -15.99 19.58 -2.87
C ILE A 244 -17.26 19.27 -3.65
N LYS A 245 -17.10 18.79 -4.87
CA LYS A 245 -18.19 18.27 -5.69
C LYS A 245 -18.00 16.78 -5.83
N SER A 246 -18.99 16.00 -5.38
CA SER A 246 -19.02 14.56 -5.51
C SER A 246 -20.33 14.08 -6.14
N ASP A 247 -20.25 12.98 -6.87
CA ASP A 247 -21.43 12.25 -7.38
C ASP A 247 -22.07 11.38 -6.28
N LYS A 248 -21.37 11.16 -5.15
CA LYS A 248 -21.85 10.44 -3.97
C LYS A 248 -22.27 11.41 -2.86
N LYS A 249 -23.16 10.93 -1.98
CA LYS A 249 -23.56 11.70 -0.79
C LYS A 249 -22.42 11.73 0.22
N VAL A 250 -21.84 12.90 0.44
CA VAL A 250 -20.82 13.15 1.45
C VAL A 250 -21.42 13.00 2.86
N GLU A 251 -20.76 12.22 3.71
CA GLU A 251 -21.07 12.08 5.14
C GLU A 251 -20.18 13.00 5.97
N SER A 252 -18.86 12.97 5.72
CA SER A 252 -17.89 13.84 6.39
C SER A 252 -16.67 14.12 5.51
N VAL A 253 -15.98 15.20 5.83
CA VAL A 253 -14.73 15.63 5.21
C VAL A 253 -13.73 15.93 6.32
N SER A 254 -12.54 15.35 6.20
CA SER A 254 -11.38 15.65 7.05
C SER A 254 -10.26 16.25 6.20
N ILE A 255 -9.68 17.35 6.66
CA ILE A 255 -8.52 17.97 6.02
C ILE A 255 -7.30 17.78 6.90
N TYR A 256 -6.25 17.23 6.31
CA TYR A 256 -4.96 16.97 6.92
C TYR A 256 -3.91 17.91 6.35
N ASP A 257 -3.04 18.44 7.22
CA ASP A 257 -1.85 19.17 6.77
C ASP A 257 -0.77 18.22 6.22
N ALA A 258 0.35 18.79 5.77
CA ALA A 258 1.46 18.02 5.21
C ALA A 258 2.14 17.06 6.20
N ALA A 259 1.86 17.17 7.50
CA ALA A 259 2.37 16.24 8.52
C ALA A 259 1.34 15.17 8.91
N GLY A 260 0.24 15.04 8.16
CA GLY A 260 -0.83 14.08 8.45
C GLY A 260 -1.73 14.50 9.63
N LYS A 261 -1.61 15.72 10.15
CA LYS A 261 -2.44 16.18 11.27
C LYS A 261 -3.79 16.71 10.77
N ILE A 262 -4.88 16.25 11.39
CA ILE A 262 -6.23 16.83 11.16
C ILE A 262 -6.23 18.30 11.57
N VAL A 263 -6.45 19.17 10.60
CA VAL A 263 -6.63 20.62 10.82
C VAL A 263 -8.11 21.03 10.79
N LYS A 264 -8.98 20.21 10.18
CA LYS A 264 -10.43 20.46 10.15
C LYS A 264 -11.22 19.19 9.85
N THR A 265 -12.36 19.03 10.52
CA THR A 265 -13.38 18.02 10.19
C THR A 265 -14.74 18.72 10.08
N THR A 266 -15.49 18.42 9.04
CA THR A 266 -16.81 19.02 8.78
C THR A 266 -17.69 18.10 7.94
N ALA A 267 -19.01 18.27 7.99
CA ALA A 267 -19.94 17.66 7.04
C ALA A 267 -20.22 18.57 5.83
N GLU A 268 -19.71 19.81 5.85
CA GLU A 268 -19.89 20.78 4.77
C GLU A 268 -18.97 20.49 3.58
N THR A 269 -19.49 20.69 2.37
CA THR A 269 -18.71 20.57 1.13
C THR A 269 -18.10 21.90 0.67
N SER A 270 -18.40 23.01 1.35
CA SER A 270 -17.74 24.30 1.14
C SER A 270 -16.98 24.68 2.40
N ILE A 271 -15.65 24.71 2.31
CA ILE A 271 -14.77 24.70 3.47
C ILE A 271 -13.91 25.96 3.45
N ASN A 272 -14.09 26.82 4.45
CA ASN A 272 -13.17 27.94 4.66
C ASN A 272 -11.79 27.41 5.09
N VAL A 273 -10.77 27.80 4.33
CA VAL A 273 -9.35 27.50 4.49
C VAL A 273 -8.50 28.78 4.56
N GLU A 274 -9.10 29.96 4.67
CA GLU A 274 -8.41 31.26 4.63
C GLU A 274 -7.26 31.34 5.65
N ASN A 275 -7.52 30.81 6.85
CA ASN A 275 -6.58 30.80 7.97
C ASN A 275 -5.60 29.61 7.95
N PHE A 276 -5.63 28.79 6.90
CA PHE A 276 -4.68 27.68 6.77
C PHE A 276 -3.34 28.23 6.30
N ALA A 277 -2.26 27.64 6.79
CA ALA A 277 -0.93 27.94 6.29
C ALA A 277 -0.82 27.63 4.79
N LYS A 278 0.07 28.33 4.09
CA LYS A 278 0.34 28.02 2.68
C LYS A 278 1.01 26.65 2.61
N GLY A 279 0.52 25.77 1.72
CA GLY A 279 1.04 24.40 1.66
C GLY A 279 0.11 23.42 0.94
N SER A 280 0.52 22.16 0.96
CA SER A 280 -0.31 21.04 0.50
C SER A 280 -1.16 20.50 1.64
N TYR A 281 -2.39 20.10 1.33
CA TYR A 281 -3.34 19.48 2.24
C TYR A 281 -3.95 18.25 1.57
N ILE A 282 -4.24 17.22 2.37
CA ILE A 282 -5.03 16.07 1.93
C ILE A 282 -6.45 16.25 2.42
N VAL A 283 -7.41 16.17 1.49
CA VAL A 283 -8.85 16.20 1.78
C VAL A 283 -9.35 14.76 1.67
N SER A 284 -9.68 14.14 2.80
CA SER A 284 -10.33 12.83 2.86
C SER A 284 -11.83 13.02 2.97
N ILE A 285 -12.59 12.37 2.09
CA ILE A 285 -14.06 12.39 2.06
C ILE A 285 -14.56 11.00 2.45
N LYS A 286 -15.42 10.94 3.47
CA LYS A 286 -16.21 9.74 3.79
C LYS A 286 -17.61 9.90 3.24
N TYR A 287 -18.10 8.89 2.53
CA TYR A 287 -19.43 8.86 1.93
C TYR A 287 -20.42 8.09 2.79
N ALA A 288 -21.71 8.38 2.60
CA ALA A 288 -22.79 7.75 3.35
C ALA A 288 -22.93 6.23 3.09
N ASP A 289 -22.34 5.72 2.01
CA ASP A 289 -22.26 4.28 1.71
C ASP A 289 -21.07 3.58 2.39
N GLY A 290 -20.29 4.32 3.19
CA GLY A 290 -19.10 3.84 3.90
C GLY A 290 -17.80 3.94 3.10
N SER A 291 -17.85 4.16 1.78
CA SER A 291 -16.65 4.34 0.97
C SER A 291 -15.93 5.65 1.32
N LYS A 292 -14.62 5.69 1.05
CA LYS A 292 -13.78 6.88 1.22
C LYS A 292 -13.07 7.20 -0.09
N GLU A 293 -12.65 8.46 -0.22
CA GLU A 293 -11.83 8.95 -1.33
C GLU A 293 -11.04 10.17 -0.85
N SER A 294 -9.77 10.27 -1.24
CA SER A 294 -8.92 11.41 -0.90
C SER A 294 -8.44 12.17 -2.14
N THR A 295 -8.19 13.45 -1.95
CA THR A 295 -7.57 14.29 -2.98
C THR A 295 -6.68 15.37 -2.39
N LYS A 296 -5.65 15.74 -3.13
CA LYS A 296 -4.68 16.76 -2.72
C LYS A 296 -5.11 18.16 -3.15
N VAL A 297 -5.02 19.11 -2.22
CA VAL A 297 -5.31 20.53 -2.45
C VAL A 297 -4.10 21.39 -2.08
N ILE A 298 -3.84 22.42 -2.88
CA ILE A 298 -2.79 23.41 -2.62
C ILE A 298 -3.41 24.70 -2.10
N LYS A 299 -2.99 25.16 -0.91
CA LYS A 299 -3.34 26.46 -0.33
C LYS A 299 -2.27 27.51 -0.68
N LYS A 300 -2.71 28.64 -1.23
CA LYS A 300 -1.88 29.80 -1.59
C LYS A 300 -1.64 30.80 -0.47
#